data_AF-A0A955NH70-F1
#
_entry.id   AF-A0A955NH70-F1
#
_cell.length_a   1.000
_cell.length_b   1.000
_cell.length_c   1.000
_cell.angle_alpha   90.00
_cell.angle_beta   90.00
_cell.angle_gamma   90.00
#
_symmetry.space_group_name_H-M   'P 1'
#
loop_
_entity.id
_entity.type
_entity.pdbx_description
1 polymer ?
#
loop_
_entity_poly.entity_id
_entity_poly.type
_entity_poly.pdbx_seq_one_letter_code
_entity_poly.pdbx_strand_id
1 'polypeptide(L)'
;MPELPDVVGYIEALRARIEGHTLERIHILKPFLVRSFDPPIQSAVGKRVIGLRRLGKRIVWDLEDGLFIVIHLMITGRFQWKEATAKPPGKLGLAHFVFPTGILILTEAGTKKRASLYVVKG
;
A
#
# COMPACT_ATOMS: atom_id res chain seq x y z
N MET A 1 -7.59 -16.52 -19.65
CA MET A 1 -7.65 -15.29 -18.84
C MET A 1 -6.59 -15.43 -17.76
N PRO A 2 -5.63 -14.50 -17.60
CA PRO A 2 -4.69 -14.57 -16.50
C PRO A 2 -5.47 -14.51 -15.18
N GLU A 3 -5.18 -15.42 -14.27
CA GLU A 3 -5.72 -15.38 -12.92
C GLU A 3 -5.26 -14.11 -12.19
N LEU A 4 -6.09 -13.62 -11.28
CA LEU A 4 -5.71 -12.47 -10.46
C LEU A 4 -4.68 -12.93 -9.42
N PRO A 5 -3.61 -12.15 -9.17
CA PRO A 5 -2.67 -12.49 -8.13
C PRO A 5 -3.38 -12.60 -6.79
N ASP A 6 -3.14 -13.69 -6.08
CA ASP A 6 -3.58 -13.80 -4.69
C ASP A 6 -2.73 -12.89 -3.78
N VAL A 7 -3.05 -12.88 -2.49
CA VAL A 7 -2.34 -12.06 -1.50
C VAL A 7 -0.86 -12.45 -1.38
N VAL A 8 -0.52 -13.73 -1.60
CA VAL A 8 0.85 -14.22 -1.48
C VAL A 8 1.70 -13.67 -2.61
N GLY A 9 1.21 -13.75 -3.85
CA GLY A 9 1.90 -13.18 -5.01
C GLY A 9 2.12 -11.67 -4.88
N TYR A 10 1.18 -10.94 -4.28
CA TYR A 10 1.40 -9.53 -3.96
C TYR A 10 2.51 -9.31 -2.94
N ILE A 11 2.55 -10.10 -1.87
CA ILE A 11 3.59 -9.98 -0.85
C ILE A 11 4.97 -10.23 -1.46
N GLU A 12 5.13 -11.30 -2.24
CA GLU A 12 6.40 -11.61 -2.91
C GLU A 12 6.87 -10.47 -3.82
N ALA A 13 5.95 -9.95 -4.66
CA ALA A 13 6.26 -8.82 -5.54
C ALA A 13 6.59 -7.53 -4.79
N LEU A 14 5.97 -7.30 -3.64
CA LEU A 14 6.23 -6.15 -2.77
C LEU A 14 7.58 -6.29 -2.06
N ARG A 15 7.93 -7.48 -1.54
CA ARG A 15 9.20 -7.71 -0.84
C ARG A 15 10.38 -7.26 -1.68
N ALA A 16 10.41 -7.68 -2.94
CA ALA A 16 11.46 -7.31 -3.89
C ALA A 16 11.57 -5.80 -4.18
N ARG A 17 10.57 -4.98 -3.81
CA ARG A 17 10.48 -3.57 -4.20
C ARG A 17 10.54 -2.60 -3.02
N ILE A 18 9.93 -2.95 -1.90
CA ILE A 18 9.72 -2.00 -0.78
C ILE A 18 10.33 -2.45 0.54
N GLU A 19 10.59 -3.75 0.74
CA GLU A 19 11.23 -4.22 1.98
C GLU A 19 12.66 -3.66 2.07
N GLY A 20 13.07 -3.28 3.28
CA GLY A 20 14.34 -2.60 3.54
C GLY A 20 14.38 -1.11 3.16
N HIS A 21 13.34 -0.58 2.50
CA HIS A 21 13.31 0.81 2.03
C HIS A 21 12.42 1.71 2.91
N THR A 22 12.80 2.98 3.01
CA THR A 22 12.04 4.00 3.72
C THR A 22 10.85 4.48 2.90
N LEU A 23 9.68 4.58 3.53
CA LEU A 23 8.51 5.20 2.94
C LEU A 23 8.64 6.73 2.99
N GLU A 24 9.08 7.35 1.91
CA GLU A 24 9.43 8.78 1.87
C GLU A 24 8.21 9.69 1.86
N ARG A 25 7.17 9.30 1.14
CA ARG A 25 5.93 10.06 1.02
C ARG A 25 4.73 9.15 0.84
N ILE A 26 3.59 9.59 1.37
CA ILE A 26 2.28 9.00 1.11
C ILE A 26 1.36 10.10 0.61
N HIS A 27 0.67 9.82 -0.49
CA HIS A 27 -0.38 10.68 -1.00
C HIS A 27 -1.67 9.89 -1.10
N ILE A 28 -2.69 10.32 -0.34
CA ILE A 28 -4.02 9.72 -0.36
C ILE A 28 -4.89 10.54 -1.32
N LEU A 29 -5.25 9.94 -2.45
CA LEU A 29 -6.07 10.59 -3.48
C LEU A 29 -7.56 10.50 -3.18
N LYS A 30 -7.96 9.49 -2.38
CA LYS A 30 -9.34 9.25 -1.99
C LYS A 30 -9.42 9.03 -0.47
N PRO A 31 -9.96 9.99 0.31
CA PRO A 31 -9.94 9.95 1.77
C PRO A 31 -10.58 8.71 2.39
N PHE A 32 -11.61 8.13 1.76
CA PHE A 32 -12.28 6.92 2.26
C PHE A 32 -11.31 5.74 2.43
N LEU A 33 -10.17 5.73 1.73
CA LEU A 33 -9.22 4.62 1.79
C LEU A 33 -8.71 4.42 3.22
N VAL A 34 -8.39 5.50 3.93
CA VAL A 34 -7.81 5.43 5.27
C VAL A 34 -8.94 5.26 6.29
N ARG A 35 -8.84 4.21 7.11
CA ARG A 35 -9.88 3.79 8.07
C ARG A 35 -9.45 3.92 9.52
N SER A 36 -8.26 4.43 9.77
CA SER A 36 -7.74 4.76 11.09
C SER A 36 -7.49 6.26 11.20
N PHE A 37 -7.58 6.77 12.43
CA PHE A 37 -7.23 8.15 12.75
C PHE A 37 -5.99 8.23 13.63
N ASP A 38 -5.87 7.32 14.59
CA ASP A 38 -4.74 7.21 15.50
C ASP A 38 -4.13 5.79 15.43
N PRO A 39 -2.84 5.64 15.08
CA PRO A 39 -1.94 6.69 14.58
C PRO A 39 -2.39 7.31 13.25
N PRO A 40 -2.06 8.59 12.99
CA PRO A 40 -2.35 9.22 11.70
C PRO A 40 -1.52 8.55 10.59
N ILE A 41 -2.03 8.52 9.35
CA ILE A 41 -1.32 7.90 8.21
C ILE A 41 0.09 8.49 7.99
N GLN A 42 0.29 9.76 8.34
CA GLN A 42 1.57 10.44 8.26
C GLN A 42 2.62 9.86 9.22
N SER A 43 2.24 9.16 10.29
CA SER A 43 3.18 8.51 11.21
C SER A 43 4.02 7.41 10.53
N ALA A 44 3.52 6.85 9.43
CA ALA A 44 4.25 5.87 8.64
C ALA A 44 5.32 6.48 7.72
N VAL A 45 5.25 7.79 7.45
CA VAL A 45 6.25 8.48 6.61
C VAL A 45 7.58 8.55 7.36
N GLY A 46 8.67 8.29 6.64
CA GLY A 46 10.02 8.23 7.20
C GLY A 46 10.35 6.92 7.90
N LYS A 47 9.41 5.95 7.96
CA LYS A 47 9.66 4.62 8.53
C LYS A 47 10.12 3.65 7.45
N ARG A 48 11.10 2.81 7.78
CA ARG A 48 11.52 1.70 6.93
C ARG A 48 10.54 0.55 7.00
N VAL A 49 10.23 -0.06 5.86
CA VAL A 49 9.51 -1.34 5.80
C VAL A 49 10.49 -2.44 6.20
N ILE A 50 10.26 -3.06 7.35
CA ILE A 50 11.13 -4.12 7.91
C ILE A 50 10.58 -5.52 7.67
N GLY A 51 9.34 -5.63 7.20
CA GLY A 51 8.73 -6.90 6.91
C GLY A 51 7.42 -6.77 6.14
N LEU A 52 7.04 -7.87 5.49
CA LEU A 52 5.77 -8.01 4.79
C LEU A 52 5.15 -9.35 5.15
N ARG A 53 3.89 -9.33 5.58
CA ARG A 53 3.17 -10.54 6.00
C ARG A 53 1.71 -10.52 5.60
N ARG A 54 1.12 -11.71 5.62
CA ARG A 54 -0.29 -11.94 5.32
C ARG A 54 -1.09 -12.05 6.61
N LEU A 55 -2.23 -11.37 6.65
CA LEU A 55 -3.24 -11.55 7.70
C LEU A 55 -4.60 -11.85 7.03
N GLY A 56 -4.88 -13.13 6.81
CA GLY A 56 -6.08 -13.56 6.08
C GLY A 56 -6.07 -13.03 4.63
N LYS A 57 -6.98 -12.10 4.31
CA LYS A 57 -7.06 -11.41 3.00
C LYS A 57 -6.36 -10.05 2.98
N ARG A 58 -5.58 -9.74 4.01
CA ARG A 58 -4.87 -8.46 4.19
C ARG A 58 -3.37 -8.63 3.97
N ILE A 59 -2.78 -7.58 3.43
CA ILE A 59 -1.33 -7.40 3.31
C ILE A 59 -0.92 -6.45 4.43
N VAL A 60 0.07 -6.85 5.21
CA VAL A 60 0.59 -6.05 6.33
C VAL A 60 2.02 -5.68 6.01
N TRP A 61 2.32 -4.39 6.07
CA TRP A 61 3.68 -3.87 6.05
C TRP A 61 4.07 -3.62 7.49
N ASP A 62 5.10 -4.31 7.93
CA ASP A 62 5.71 -4.08 9.22
C ASP A 62 6.70 -2.93 9.04
N LEU A 63 6.49 -1.84 9.78
CA LEU A 63 7.35 -0.67 9.77
C LEU A 63 8.14 -0.60 11.07
N GLU A 64 9.18 0.22 11.09
CA GLU A 64 9.90 0.57 12.32
C GLU A 64 8.98 1.18 13.39
N ASP A 65 9.46 1.19 14.63
CA ASP A 65 8.76 1.72 15.82
C ASP A 65 7.43 1.03 16.15
N GLY A 66 7.27 -0.23 15.73
CA GLY A 66 6.07 -1.02 15.99
C GLY A 66 4.84 -0.52 15.23
N LEU A 67 5.02 0.19 14.11
CA LEU A 67 3.94 0.65 13.26
C LEU A 67 3.62 -0.36 12.15
N PHE A 68 2.36 -0.44 11.77
CA PHE A 68 1.91 -1.34 10.72
C PHE A 68 0.96 -0.64 9.75
N ILE A 69 1.19 -0.81 8.46
CA ILE A 69 0.21 -0.49 7.42
C ILE A 69 -0.52 -1.77 7.04
N VAL A 70 -1.85 -1.80 7.21
CA VAL A 70 -2.70 -2.95 6.90
C VAL A 70 -3.62 -2.62 5.73
N ILE A 71 -3.47 -3.35 4.63
CA ILE A 71 -4.19 -3.08 3.37
C ILE A 71 -5.07 -4.27 3.01
N HIS A 72 -6.33 -4.01 2.69
CA HIS A 72 -7.24 -4.96 2.09
C HIS A 72 -7.58 -4.51 0.67
N LEU A 73 -7.19 -5.30 -0.34
CA LEU A 73 -7.37 -4.96 -1.75
C LEU A 73 -8.81 -5.15 -2.25
N MET A 74 -9.65 -5.88 -1.50
CA MET A 74 -10.98 -6.29 -1.97
C MET A 74 -10.89 -7.05 -3.30
N ILE A 75 -11.92 -6.95 -4.15
CA ILE A 75 -12.02 -7.77 -5.37
C ILE A 75 -11.18 -7.17 -6.50
N THR A 76 -11.24 -5.84 -6.67
CA THR A 76 -10.67 -5.13 -7.83
C THR A 76 -9.51 -4.20 -7.47
N GLY A 77 -9.07 -4.19 -6.20
CA GLY A 77 -7.90 -3.43 -5.78
C GLY A 77 -6.62 -4.07 -6.29
N ARG A 78 -5.72 -3.25 -6.84
CA ARG A 78 -4.45 -3.71 -7.42
C ARG A 78 -3.33 -2.77 -7.02
N PHE A 79 -2.16 -3.35 -6.77
CA PHE A 79 -0.91 -2.60 -6.74
C PHE A 79 -0.29 -2.51 -8.13
N GLN A 80 0.32 -1.37 -8.42
CA GLN A 80 1.12 -1.13 -9.62
C GLN A 80 2.43 -0.49 -9.19
N TRP A 81 3.56 -1.07 -9.61
CA TRP A 81 4.86 -0.43 -9.45
C TRP A 81 5.17 0.46 -10.64
N LYS A 82 5.76 1.61 -10.37
CA LYS A 82 6.24 2.56 -11.37
C LYS A 82 7.62 3.09 -10.97
N GLU A 83 8.41 3.47 -11.96
CA GLU A 83 9.65 4.21 -11.71
C GLU A 83 9.34 5.58 -11.08
N ALA A 84 10.30 6.15 -10.35
CA ALA A 84 10.11 7.40 -9.61
C ALA A 84 9.74 8.60 -10.50
N THR A 85 10.08 8.55 -11.79
CA THR A 85 9.82 9.58 -12.80
C THR A 85 8.45 9.43 -13.50
N ALA A 86 7.69 8.38 -13.17
CA ALA A 86 6.45 8.09 -13.85
C ALA A 86 5.36 9.15 -13.60
N LYS A 87 4.50 9.32 -14.60
CA LYS A 87 3.34 10.23 -14.51
C LYS A 87 2.43 9.86 -13.32
N PRO A 88 1.77 10.84 -12.67
CA PRO A 88 0.83 10.59 -11.58
C PRO A 88 -0.28 9.59 -11.98
N PRO A 89 -0.78 8.79 -11.03
CA PRO A 89 -1.85 7.83 -11.30
C PRO A 89 -3.11 8.52 -11.85
N GLY A 90 -3.73 7.90 -12.87
CA GLY A 90 -4.99 8.36 -13.43
C GLY A 90 -6.19 8.17 -12.47
N LYS A 91 -7.42 8.35 -12.98
CA LYS A 91 -8.68 8.38 -12.19
C LYS A 91 -8.92 7.16 -11.26
N LEU A 92 -8.23 6.04 -11.45
CA LEU A 92 -8.36 4.83 -10.63
C LEU A 92 -7.47 4.81 -9.38
N GLY A 93 -6.54 5.75 -9.26
CA GLY A 93 -5.64 5.85 -8.11
C GLY A 93 -6.38 6.16 -6.81
N LEU A 94 -6.10 5.37 -5.78
CA LEU A 94 -6.56 5.59 -4.41
C LEU A 94 -5.46 6.21 -3.54
N ALA A 95 -4.23 5.73 -3.69
CA ALA A 95 -3.05 6.26 -3.03
C ALA A 95 -1.78 5.94 -3.81
N HIS A 96 -0.72 6.68 -3.54
CA HIS A 96 0.64 6.31 -3.96
C HIS A 96 1.63 6.48 -2.82
N PHE A 97 2.54 5.53 -2.74
CA PHE A 97 3.58 5.38 -1.73
C PHE A 97 4.92 5.54 -2.45
N VAL A 98 5.69 6.55 -2.05
CA VAL A 98 6.96 6.88 -2.67
C VAL A 98 8.08 6.23 -1.87
N PHE A 99 8.91 5.47 -2.56
CA PHE A 99 10.13 4.86 -2.07
C PHE A 99 11.32 5.36 -2.91
N PRO A 100 12.56 5.23 -2.42
CA PRO A 100 13.76 5.63 -3.18
C PRO A 100 13.87 4.94 -4.55
N THR A 101 13.35 3.72 -4.66
CA THR A 101 13.44 2.86 -5.86
C THR A 101 12.25 3.00 -6.80
N GLY A 102 11.20 3.73 -6.41
CA GLY A 102 10.00 3.87 -7.23
C GLY A 102 8.74 4.22 -6.46
N ILE A 103 7.61 4.14 -7.17
CA ILE A 103 6.30 4.51 -6.65
C ILE A 103 5.38 3.30 -6.72
N LEU A 104 4.85 2.90 -5.56
CA LEU A 104 3.78 1.92 -5.48
C LEU A 104 2.43 2.64 -5.51
N ILE A 105 1.59 2.28 -6.47
CA ILE A 105 0.26 2.87 -6.64
C ILE A 105 -0.79 1.83 -6.24
N LEU A 106 -1.69 2.21 -5.33
CA LEU A 106 -2.90 1.45 -5.06
C LEU A 106 -4.03 1.98 -5.94
N THR A 107 -4.61 1.09 -6.72
CA THR A 107 -5.76 1.36 -7.59
C THR A 107 -6.92 0.45 -7.23
N GLU A 108 -8.14 0.83 -7.60
CA GLU A 108 -9.29 -0.08 -7.56
C GLU A 108 -10.18 0.17 -8.78
N ALA A 109 -10.57 -0.86 -9.50
CA ALA A 109 -11.52 -0.74 -10.61
C ALA A 109 -12.98 -0.79 -10.11
N GLY A 110 -13.91 -0.21 -10.88
CA GLY A 110 -15.34 -0.19 -10.56
C GLY A 110 -15.81 1.06 -9.79
N THR A 111 -17.13 1.23 -9.68
CA THR A 111 -17.74 2.43 -9.08
C THR A 111 -17.82 2.37 -7.55
N LYS A 112 -18.08 1.18 -6.99
CA LYS A 112 -18.09 0.93 -5.55
C LYS A 112 -16.67 0.64 -5.07
N LYS A 113 -15.99 1.66 -4.53
CA LYS A 113 -14.65 1.51 -3.96
C LYS A 113 -14.72 1.00 -2.52
N ARG A 114 -13.98 -0.05 -2.21
CA ARG A 114 -14.00 -0.73 -0.92
C ARG A 114 -12.62 -1.08 -0.39
N ALA A 115 -11.55 -0.88 -1.17
CA ALA A 115 -10.20 -1.05 -0.66
C ALA A 115 -10.01 -0.20 0.60
N SER A 116 -9.28 -0.73 1.56
CA SER A 116 -9.09 -0.09 2.86
C SER A 116 -7.64 -0.16 3.30
N LEU A 117 -7.21 0.89 3.98
CA LEU A 117 -5.91 1.02 4.61
C LEU A 117 -6.10 1.43 6.07
N TYR A 118 -5.37 0.77 6.96
CA TYR A 118 -5.25 1.15 8.37
C TYR A 118 -3.78 1.38 8.69
N VAL A 119 -3.51 2.33 9.58
CA VAL A 119 -2.27 2.41 10.34
C VAL A 119 -2.58 2.05 11.77
N VAL A 120 -1.82 1.12 12.33
CA VAL A 120 -1.97 0.66 13.71
C VAL A 120 -0.60 0.58 14.37
N LYS A 121 -0.59 0.67 15.70
CA LYS A 121 0.61 0.50 16.53
C LYS A 121 0.47 -0.78 17.35
N GLY A 122 1.56 -1.54 17.45
CA GLY A 122 1.67 -2.73 18.32
C GLY A 122 2.39 -2.47 19.63
#